data_AF-A0A941EVE7-F1
#
_entry.id   AF-A0A941EVE7-F1
#
_cell.length_a   1.000
_cell.length_b   1.000
_cell.length_c   1.000
_cell.angle_alpha   90.00
_cell.angle_beta   90.00
_cell.angle_gamma   90.00
#
_symmetry.space_group_name_H-M   'P 1'
#
loop_
_entity.id
_entity.type
_entity.pdbx_description
1 polymer ?
#
loop_
_entity_poly.entity_id
_entity_poly.type
_entity_poly.pdbx_seq_one_letter_code
_entity_poly.pdbx_strand_id
1 'polypeptide(L)' 'PPGAAGQDAAGIPAEVWELPQQSLAALLETVPAPLGFATVTLADGSGVLGFLAHGPVPPGASEVTAPGGWRAYLADL' A
#
# COMPACT_ATOMS: atom_id res chain seq x y z
N PRO A 1 3.28 -10.15 14.00
CA PRO A 1 3.17 -10.61 12.59
C PRO A 1 2.96 -9.41 11.65
N PRO A 2 3.74 -9.29 10.56
CA PRO A 2 3.36 -8.38 9.47
C PRO A 2 1.98 -8.80 8.94
N GLY A 3 1.17 -7.80 8.59
CA GLY A 3 -0.30 -7.87 8.47
C GLY A 3 -0.83 -9.18 7.89
N ALA A 4 -1.77 -9.78 8.62
CA ALA A 4 -2.48 -10.97 8.19
C ALA A 4 -3.09 -10.74 6.80
N ALA A 5 -2.57 -11.46 5.80
CA ALA A 5 -3.34 -11.75 4.60
C ALA A 5 -4.52 -12.62 5.03
N GLY A 6 -5.62 -11.98 5.39
CA GLY A 6 -6.90 -12.66 5.55
C GLY A 6 -7.26 -13.27 4.21
N GLN A 7 -7.53 -14.57 4.19
CA GLN A 7 -7.79 -15.38 3.01
C GLN A 7 -9.08 -14.96 2.23
N ASP A 8 -9.71 -13.86 2.63
CA ASP A 8 -10.96 -13.30 2.09
C ASP A 8 -10.87 -11.80 1.72
N ALA A 9 -9.68 -11.17 1.78
CA ALA A 9 -9.53 -9.77 1.37
C ALA A 9 -9.40 -9.69 -0.16
N ALA A 10 -10.38 -9.10 -0.84
CA ALA A 10 -10.25 -8.72 -2.25
C ALA A 10 -8.99 -7.87 -2.42
N GLY A 11 -8.12 -8.24 -3.38
CA GLY A 11 -6.90 -7.48 -3.66
C GLY A 11 -7.20 -6.02 -3.97
N ILE A 12 -6.29 -5.12 -3.59
CA ILE A 12 -6.42 -3.68 -3.85
C ILE A 12 -5.63 -3.34 -5.12
N PRO A 13 -6.20 -2.57 -6.07
CA PRO A 13 -5.46 -2.12 -7.25
C PRO A 13 -4.20 -1.33 -6.88
N ALA A 14 -3.10 -1.62 -7.56
CA ALA A 14 -1.82 -0.96 -7.36
C ALA A 14 -1.15 -0.64 -8.70
N GLU A 15 -0.21 0.30 -8.68
CA GLU A 15 0.64 0.63 -9.82
C GLU A 15 2.07 0.16 -9.51
N VAL A 16 2.69 -0.56 -10.45
CA VAL A 16 4.08 -1.02 -10.34
C VAL A 16 4.96 -0.10 -11.18
N TRP A 17 6.00 0.44 -10.55
CA TRP A 17 6.92 1.39 -11.17
C TRP A 17 8.35 0.86 -11.12
N GLU A 18 9.09 1.05 -12.21
CA GLU A 18 10.53 0.82 -12.23
C GLU A 18 11.26 2.11 -11.83
N LEU A 19 12.22 1.98 -10.92
CA LEU A 19 12.99 3.12 -10.39
C LEU A 19 14.49 2.77 -10.38
N PRO A 20 15.38 3.72 -10.73
CA PRO A 20 16.80 3.53 -10.55
C PRO A 20 17.12 3.33 -9.06
N GLN A 21 17.90 2.30 -8.73
CA GLN A 21 18.23 1.94 -7.34
C GLN A 21 18.77 3.13 -6.53
N GLN A 22 19.61 3.96 -7.15
CA GLN A 22 20.20 5.16 -6.55
C GLN A 22 19.18 6.25 -6.14
N SER A 23 17.95 6.20 -6.67
CA SER A 23 16.89 7.15 -6.34
C SER A 23 16.01 6.69 -5.16
N LEU A 24 16.16 5.44 -4.70
CA LEU A 24 15.29 4.87 -3.68
C LEU A 24 15.38 5.61 -2.35
N ALA A 25 16.59 6.01 -1.94
CA ALA A 25 16.79 6.77 -0.71
C ALA A 25 16.08 8.14 -0.75
N ALA A 26 16.23 8.87 -1.86
CA ALA A 26 15.55 10.15 -2.05
C ALA A 26 14.02 9.99 -2.05
N LEU A 27 13.49 8.92 -2.65
CA LEU A 27 12.07 8.62 -2.56
C LEU A 27 11.64 8.36 -1.12
N LEU A 28 12.39 7.53 -0.38
CA LEU A 28 12.10 7.19 1.01
C LEU A 28 12.03 8.43 1.91
N GLU A 29 12.90 9.42 1.69
CA GLU A 29 12.90 10.69 2.43
C GLU A 29 11.60 11.51 2.24
N THR A 30 10.86 11.29 1.15
CA THR A 30 9.58 11.97 0.90
C THR A 30 8.37 11.29 1.55
N VAL A 31 8.55 10.10 2.14
CA VAL A 31 7.45 9.27 2.65
C VAL A 31 7.16 9.65 4.11
N PRO A 32 6.00 10.25 4.43
CA PRO A 32 5.69 10.63 5.80
C PRO A 32 5.28 9.43 6.64
N ALA A 33 5.66 9.42 7.92
CA ALA A 33 5.09 8.46 8.87
C ALA A 33 3.55 8.58 8.91
N PRO A 34 2.79 7.47 9.02
CA PRO A 34 3.23 6.10 9.28
C PRO A 34 3.62 5.28 8.03
N LEU A 35 3.66 5.87 6.84
CA LEU A 35 3.98 5.13 5.62
C LEU A 35 5.46 4.74 5.57
N GLY A 36 5.74 3.58 4.98
CA GLY A 36 7.09 3.09 4.72
C GLY A 36 7.08 2.00 3.67
N PHE A 37 8.28 1.52 3.31
CA PHE A 37 8.43 0.43 2.35
C PHE A 37 8.39 -0.95 3.02
N ALA A 38 7.73 -1.88 2.35
CA ALA A 38 7.74 -3.30 2.68
C ALA A 38 7.56 -4.13 1.40
N THR A 39 7.85 -5.43 1.47
CA THR A 39 7.50 -6.33 0.38
C THR A 39 6.00 -6.57 0.37
N VAL A 40 5.35 -6.31 -0.77
CA VAL A 40 3.94 -6.63 -1.03
C VAL A 40 3.84 -7.77 -2.03
N THR A 41 2.79 -8.58 -1.92
CA THR A 41 2.53 -9.69 -2.84
C THR A 41 1.52 -9.27 -3.89
N LEU A 42 1.86 -9.42 -5.16
CA LEU A 42 0.97 -9.17 -6.28
C LEU A 42 0.06 -10.38 -6.54
N ALA A 43 -0.98 -10.19 -7.35
CA ALA A 43 -1.95 -11.24 -7.68
C ALA A 43 -1.32 -12.44 -8.42
N ASP A 44 -0.19 -12.23 -9.10
CA ASP A 44 0.59 -13.29 -9.74
C ASP A 44 1.51 -14.07 -8.78
N GLY A 45 1.51 -13.71 -7.48
CA GLY A 45 2.33 -14.29 -6.44
C GLY A 45 3.74 -13.70 -6.32
N SER A 46 4.12 -12.75 -7.19
CA SER A 46 5.42 -12.08 -7.10
C SER A 46 5.50 -11.11 -5.91
N GLY A 47 6.70 -10.95 -5.36
CA GLY A 47 6.99 -9.99 -4.30
C GLY A 47 7.70 -8.76 -4.84
N VAL A 48 7.14 -7.56 -4.60
CA VAL A 48 7.74 -6.28 -5.01
C VAL A 48 7.83 -5.32 -3.84
N LEU A 49 8.70 -4.31 -3.93
CA LEU A 49 8.73 -3.23 -2.95
C LEU A 49 7.46 -2.37 -3.11
N GLY A 50 6.70 -2.20 -2.02
CA GLY A 50 5.46 -1.43 -1.99
C GLY A 50 5.33 -0.60 -0.72
N PHE A 51 4.31 0.26 -0.68
CA PHE A 51 4.01 1.10 0.48
C PHE A 51 3.08 0.38 1.46
N LEU A 52 3.38 0.47 2.76
CA LEU A 52 2.49 0.06 3.83
C LEU A 52 2.48 1.11 4.94
N ALA A 53 1.33 1.28 5.58
CA ALA A 53 1.20 2.07 6.80
C ALA A 53 1.60 1.20 8.00
N HIS A 54 2.58 1.65 8.77
CA HIS A 54 3.08 0.98 9.96
C HIS A 54 2.46 1.60 11.21
N GLY A 55 1.80 0.78 12.03
CA GLY A 55 1.21 1.22 13.28
C GLY A 55 -0.32 1.13 13.27
N PRO A 56 -0.98 1.69 14.31
CA PRO A 56 -2.43 1.60 14.44
C PRO A 56 -3.14 2.48 13.41
N VAL A 57 -4.30 2.02 12.94
CA VAL A 57 -5.22 2.86 12.16
C VAL A 57 -5.65 4.05 13.03
N PRO A 58 -5.49 5.30 12.56
CA PRO A 58 -5.86 6.46 13.35
C PRO A 58 -7.38 6.53 13.57
N PRO A 59 -7.85 7.08 14.70
CA PRO A 59 -9.27 7.30 14.94
C PRO A 59 -9.90 8.12 13.81
N GLY A 60 -11.06 7.68 13.31
CA GLY A 60 -11.78 8.35 12.23
C GLY A 60 -11.27 8.05 10.81
N ALA A 61 -10.28 7.16 10.65
CA ALA A 61 -9.92 6.65 9.33
C ALA A 61 -11.09 5.88 8.71
N SER A 62 -11.32 6.12 7.41
CA SER A 62 -12.32 5.38 6.64
C SER A 62 -11.70 4.12 6.05
N GLU A 63 -12.43 3.01 6.11
CA GLU A 63 -12.12 1.79 5.35
C GLU A 63 -12.51 2.03 3.88
N VAL A 64 -11.60 1.77 2.95
CA VAL A 64 -11.77 2.09 1.52
C VAL A 64 -11.53 0.89 0.59
N THR A 65 -11.52 -0.33 1.12
CA THR A 65 -11.39 -1.57 0.35
C THR A 65 -12.67 -1.84 -0.44
N ALA A 66 -13.85 -1.69 0.18
CA ALA A 66 -15.13 -1.99 -0.46
C ALA A 66 -15.41 -1.20 -1.77
N PRO A 67 -15.07 0.11 -1.87
CA PRO A 67 -15.12 0.85 -3.12
C PRO A 67 -14.22 0.32 -4.25
N GLY A 68 -13.30 -0.61 -3.98
CA GLY A 68 -12.33 -1.10 -4.96
C GLY A 68 -11.00 -0.35 -4.94
N GLY A 69 -10.66 0.28 -3.80
CA GLY A 69 -9.40 0.98 -3.59
C GLY A 69 -9.46 2.49 -3.77
N TRP A 70 -8.31 3.14 -3.64
CA TRP A 70 -8.18 4.59 -3.47
C TRP A 70 -8.80 5.42 -4.61
N ARG A 71 -8.53 5.05 -5.86
CA ARG A 71 -9.02 5.80 -7.04
C ARG A 71 -10.55 5.74 -7.16
N ALA A 72 -11.15 4.60 -6.82
CA ALA A 72 -12.61 4.43 -6.85
C ALA A 72 -13.26 5.19 -5.68
N TYR A 73 -12.69 5.08 -4.47
CA TYR A 73 -13.12 5.88 -3.33
C TYR A 73 -13.08 7.40 -3.61
N LEU A 74 -12.03 7.90 -4.26
CA LEU A 74 -11.93 9.31 -4.64
C LEU A 74 -12.93 9.73 -5.74
N ALA A 75 -13.39 8.81 -6.58
CA ALA A 75 -14.37 9.12 -7.62
C ALA A 75 -15.79 9.27 -7.07
N ASP A 76 -16.06 8.65 -5.91
CA ASP A 76 -17.34 8.67 -5.20
C ASP A 76 -17.42 9.74 -4.09
N LEU A 77 -16.34 10.49 -3.87
CA LEU A 77 -16.23 11.62 -2.94
C LEU A 77 -16.76 12.93 -3.56
#